data_AF-A0A959V5U4-F1
#
_entry.id   AF-A0A959V5U4-F1
#
_cell.length_a   1.000
_cell.length_b   1.000
_cell.length_c   1.000
_cell.angle_alpha   90.00
_cell.angle_beta   90.00
_cell.angle_gamma   90.00
#
_symmetry.space_group_name_H-M   'P 1'
#
loop_
_entity.id
_entity.type
_entity.pdbx_description
1 polymer ?
#
loop_
_entity_poly.entity_id
_entity_poly.type
_entity_poly.pdbx_seq_one_letter_code
_entity_poly.pdbx_strand_id
1 'polypeptide(L)'
;MASGKLSPRQKMINMMYLVLTALLALNVSKEILDSFVTVNNGLENTKATLKEKMDETYGTFAQYASENQAKYGTSYAAAQGIQTSASELITYIDQIKGEVIAKTEGYESVDQAYANDTVINLKYIEKKDNYDVITEVMIGPEPATPKEGEFTARDLRT
;
A
#
# COMPACT_ATOMS: atom_id res chain seq x y z
N MET A 1 16.13 46.37 13.32
CA MET A 1 16.06 45.87 11.93
C MET A 1 14.71 46.28 11.36
N ALA A 2 14.71 46.96 10.22
CA ALA A 2 13.65 47.85 9.74
C ALA A 2 12.24 47.23 9.67
N SER A 3 11.36 47.63 10.59
CA SER A 3 9.90 47.54 10.44
C SER A 3 9.42 48.69 9.55
N GLY A 4 9.83 48.69 8.29
CA GLY A 4 9.27 49.57 7.27
C GLY A 4 7.90 49.05 6.87
N LYS A 5 6.84 49.86 6.99
CA LYS A 5 5.52 49.53 6.44
C LYS A 5 5.67 49.26 4.94
N LEU A 6 5.75 47.97 4.56
CA LEU A 6 5.76 47.54 3.16
C LEU A 6 4.62 48.23 2.43
N SER A 7 4.92 48.81 1.26
CA SER A 7 3.89 49.46 0.45
C SER A 7 2.78 48.46 0.10
N PRO A 8 1.51 48.90 -0.07
CA PRO A 8 0.42 48.00 -0.45
C PRO A 8 0.75 47.13 -1.66
N ARG A 9 1.50 47.66 -2.64
CA ARG A 9 2.03 46.92 -3.78
C ARG A 9 2.99 45.80 -3.38
N GLN A 10 3.96 46.08 -2.50
CA GLN A 10 4.89 45.06 -2.01
C GLN A 10 4.19 43.98 -1.18
N LYS A 11 3.14 44.33 -0.43
CA LYS A 11 2.31 43.34 0.26
C LYS A 11 1.59 42.41 -0.73
N MET A 12 1.01 42.95 -1.80
CA MET A 12 0.38 42.13 -2.84
C MET A 12 1.38 41.22 -3.55
N ILE A 13 2.57 41.74 -3.87
CA ILE A 13 3.65 40.95 -4.47
C ILE A 13 4.08 39.82 -3.52
N ASN A 14 4.31 40.12 -2.24
CA ASN A 14 4.73 39.12 -1.26
C ASN A 14 3.64 38.06 -1.01
N MET A 15 2.36 38.45 -0.98
CA MET A 15 1.24 37.50 -0.91
C MET A 15 1.17 36.62 -2.16
N MET A 16 1.38 37.19 -3.35
CA MET A 16 1.42 36.42 -4.60
C MET A 16 2.56 35.40 -4.61
N TYR A 17 3.75 35.77 -4.13
CA TYR A 17 4.87 34.84 -3.97
C TYR A 17 4.57 33.74 -2.96
N LEU A 18 3.94 34.04 -1.82
CA LEU A 18 3.56 33.02 -0.84
C LEU A 18 2.51 32.06 -1.41
N VAL A 19 1.51 32.57 -2.14
CA VAL A 19 0.51 31.74 -2.81
C VAL A 19 1.15 30.88 -3.90
N LEU A 20 2.03 31.45 -4.73
CA LEU A 20 2.73 30.70 -5.77
C LEU A 20 3.64 29.61 -5.19
N THR A 21 4.40 29.92 -4.13
CA THR A 21 5.25 28.95 -3.43
C THR A 21 4.41 27.85 -2.77
N ALA A 22 3.25 28.18 -2.20
CA ALA A 22 2.32 27.19 -1.65
C ALA A 22 1.71 26.30 -2.75
N LEU A 23 1.35 26.86 -3.91
CA LEU A 23 0.85 26.10 -5.06
C LEU A 23 1.94 25.19 -5.66
N LEU A 24 3.18 25.67 -5.76
CA LEU A 24 4.32 24.84 -6.17
C LEU A 24 4.59 23.71 -5.17
N ALA A 25 4.56 24.00 -3.87
CA ALA A 25 4.74 22.98 -2.82
C ALA A 25 3.62 21.91 -2.85
N LEU A 26 2.38 22.31 -3.14
CA LEU A 26 1.26 21.39 -3.32
C LEU A 26 1.48 20.48 -4.55
N ASN A 27 2.07 20.99 -5.63
CA ASN A 27 2.35 20.20 -6.83
C ASN A 27 3.59 19.28 -6.69
N VAL A 28 4.65 19.71 -6.00
CA VAL A 28 5.86 18.88 -5.75
C VAL A 28 5.52 17.60 -4.98
N SER A 29 4.47 17.62 -4.15
CA SER A 29 4.00 16.42 -3.44
C SER A 29 3.64 15.27 -4.39
N LYS A 30 3.11 15.57 -5.60
CA LYS A 30 2.67 14.56 -6.57
C LYS A 30 3.84 13.88 -7.30
N GLU A 31 4.88 14.64 -7.65
CA GLU A 31 6.08 14.08 -8.31
C GLU A 31 6.83 13.10 -7.39
N ILE A 32 6.82 13.36 -6.09
CA ILE A 32 7.39 12.44 -5.09
C ILE A 32 6.56 11.13 -5.03
N LEU A 33 5.24 11.21 -5.14
CA LEU A 33 4.36 10.02 -5.17
C LEU A 33 4.62 9.14 -6.40
N ASP A 34 4.94 9.73 -7.55
CA ASP A 34 5.34 8.96 -8.74
C ASP A 34 6.68 8.21 -8.54
N SER A 35 7.57 8.73 -7.70
CA SER A 35 8.78 8.00 -7.31
C SER A 35 8.44 6.77 -6.45
N PHE A 36 7.44 6.87 -5.56
CA PHE A 36 6.94 5.73 -4.78
C PHE A 36 6.31 4.64 -5.65
N VAL A 37 5.67 5.00 -6.78
CA VAL A 37 5.19 4.03 -7.77
C VAL A 37 6.36 3.18 -8.30
N THR A 38 7.49 3.82 -8.61
CA THR A 38 8.69 3.13 -9.10
C THR A 38 9.25 2.17 -8.06
N VAL A 39 9.32 2.61 -6.79
CA VAL A 39 9.74 1.77 -5.67
C VAL A 39 8.81 0.55 -5.52
N ASN A 40 7.49 0.77 -5.55
CA ASN A 40 6.50 -0.31 -5.46
C ASN A 40 6.66 -1.34 -6.59
N ASN A 41 6.89 -0.89 -7.84
CA ASN A 41 7.12 -1.80 -8.95
C ASN A 41 8.37 -2.67 -8.74
N GLY A 42 9.43 -2.12 -8.16
CA GLY A 42 10.61 -2.89 -7.76
C GLY A 42 10.31 -3.94 -6.68
N LEU A 43 9.46 -3.59 -5.71
CA LEU A 43 9.02 -4.51 -4.66
C LEU A 43 8.13 -5.63 -5.21
N GLU A 44 7.19 -5.32 -6.10
CA GLU A 44 6.33 -6.33 -6.75
C GLU A 44 7.16 -7.30 -7.61
N ASN A 45 8.16 -6.82 -8.35
CA ASN A 45 9.09 -7.69 -9.06
C ASN A 45 9.86 -8.61 -8.10
N THR A 46 10.36 -8.05 -7.00
CA THR A 46 11.08 -8.82 -5.96
C THR A 46 10.16 -9.88 -5.35
N LYS A 47 8.89 -9.53 -5.06
CA LYS A 47 7.86 -10.44 -4.57
C LYS A 47 7.65 -11.61 -5.52
N ALA A 48 7.52 -11.33 -6.83
CA ALA A 48 7.36 -12.36 -7.85
C ALA A 48 8.56 -13.30 -7.94
N THR A 49 9.79 -12.77 -7.95
CA THR A 49 11.01 -13.58 -7.96
C THR A 49 11.16 -14.44 -6.70
N LEU A 50 10.85 -13.89 -5.52
CA LEU A 50 10.87 -14.66 -4.28
C LEU A 50 9.81 -15.76 -4.27
N LYS A 51 8.61 -15.48 -4.80
CA LYS A 51 7.55 -16.47 -4.94
C LYS A 51 7.97 -17.63 -5.84
N GLU A 52 8.53 -17.35 -7.01
CA GLU A 52 9.02 -18.37 -7.94
C GLU A 52 10.07 -19.27 -7.27
N LYS A 53 11.05 -18.66 -6.59
CA LYS A 53 12.09 -19.40 -5.86
C LYS A 53 11.52 -20.24 -4.71
N MET A 54 10.53 -19.72 -3.99
CA MET A 54 9.83 -20.48 -2.96
C MET A 54 9.09 -21.67 -3.57
N ASP A 55 8.34 -21.47 -4.65
CA ASP A 55 7.58 -22.52 -5.32
C ASP A 55 8.52 -23.66 -5.82
N GLU A 56 9.69 -23.32 -6.36
CA GLU A 56 10.73 -24.31 -6.72
C GLU A 56 11.27 -25.07 -5.50
N THR A 57 11.53 -24.36 -4.40
CA THR A 57 12.04 -24.95 -3.15
C THR A 57 11.03 -25.91 -2.55
N TYR A 58 9.75 -25.53 -2.50
CA TYR A 58 8.66 -26.38 -2.02
C TYR A 58 8.40 -27.56 -2.94
N GLY A 59 8.56 -27.39 -4.25
CA GLY A 59 8.50 -28.49 -5.23
C GLY A 59 9.60 -29.53 -4.99
N THR A 60 10.84 -29.08 -4.79
CA THR A 60 11.97 -29.96 -4.45
C THR A 60 11.75 -30.68 -3.11
N PHE A 61 11.23 -29.96 -2.10
CA PHE A 61 10.94 -30.55 -0.80
C PHE A 61 9.83 -31.61 -0.89
N ALA A 62 8.80 -31.37 -1.70
CA ALA A 62 7.74 -32.34 -1.98
C ALA A 62 8.31 -33.63 -2.60
N GLN A 63 9.28 -33.51 -3.51
CA GLN A 63 9.98 -34.65 -4.09
C GLN A 63 10.75 -35.45 -3.02
N TYR A 64 11.52 -34.80 -2.15
CA TYR A 64 12.21 -35.51 -1.07
C TYR A 64 11.25 -36.19 -0.08
N ALA A 65 10.11 -35.55 0.19
CA ALA A 65 9.07 -36.11 1.04
C ALA A 65 8.39 -37.34 0.41
N SER A 66 8.23 -37.38 -0.91
CA SER A 66 7.68 -38.54 -1.61
C SER A 66 8.67 -39.70 -1.71
N GLU A 67 9.96 -39.41 -1.91
CA GLU A 67 11.02 -40.41 -1.97
C GLU A 67 11.36 -41.02 -0.60
N ASN A 68 11.30 -40.23 0.48
CA ASN A 68 11.57 -40.70 1.84
C ASN A 68 10.64 -40.05 2.87
N GLN A 69 9.40 -40.53 2.89
CA GLN A 69 8.36 -40.03 3.78
C GLN A 69 8.71 -40.17 5.27
N ALA A 70 9.41 -41.23 5.66
CA ALA A 70 9.79 -41.46 7.06
C ALA A 70 10.75 -40.39 7.60
N LYS A 71 11.61 -39.84 6.74
CA LYS A 71 12.59 -38.82 7.12
C LYS A 71 12.08 -37.39 6.96
N TYR A 72 11.30 -37.12 5.90
CA TYR A 72 10.95 -35.76 5.49
C TYR A 72 9.46 -35.41 5.59
N GLY A 73 8.57 -36.40 5.75
CA GLY A 73 7.13 -36.18 5.69
C GLY A 73 6.59 -35.26 6.79
N THR A 74 7.07 -35.39 8.03
CA THR A 74 6.66 -34.52 9.15
C THR A 74 7.08 -33.07 8.94
N SER A 75 8.33 -32.85 8.53
CA SER A 75 8.86 -31.52 8.24
C SER A 75 8.17 -30.89 7.03
N TYR A 76 7.83 -31.68 6.01
CA TYR A 76 7.10 -31.21 4.83
C TYR A 76 5.67 -30.77 5.19
N ALA A 77 4.95 -31.56 6.00
CA ALA A 77 3.62 -31.19 6.48
C ALA A 77 3.65 -29.89 7.31
N ALA A 78 4.66 -29.71 8.16
CA ALA A 78 4.85 -28.46 8.90
C ALA A 78 5.13 -27.27 7.97
N ALA A 79 5.97 -27.46 6.95
CA ALA A 79 6.25 -26.43 5.95
C ALA A 79 5.00 -26.03 5.15
N GLN A 80 4.17 -27.00 4.77
CA GLN A 80 2.88 -26.70 4.11
C GLN A 80 1.97 -25.85 4.99
N GLY A 81 1.89 -26.15 6.30
CA GLY A 81 1.15 -25.32 7.24
C GLY A 81 1.63 -23.86 7.26
N ILE A 82 2.95 -23.65 7.27
CA ILE A 82 3.55 -22.31 7.20
C ILE A 82 3.20 -21.63 5.88
N GLN A 83 3.28 -22.35 4.76
CA GLN A 83 2.94 -21.80 3.45
C GLN A 83 1.48 -21.33 3.40
N THR A 84 0.54 -22.13 3.92
CA THR A 84 -0.87 -21.77 4.01
C THR A 84 -1.08 -20.52 4.84
N SER A 85 -0.57 -20.47 6.08
CA SER A 85 -0.73 -19.28 6.93
C SER A 85 -0.08 -18.02 6.35
N ALA A 86 1.06 -18.17 5.67
CA ALA A 86 1.70 -17.05 4.97
C ALA A 86 0.86 -16.57 3.78
N SER A 87 0.28 -17.49 3.00
CA SER A 87 -0.63 -17.15 1.89
C SER A 87 -1.89 -16.44 2.39
N GLU A 88 -2.50 -16.91 3.47
CA GLU A 88 -3.66 -16.25 4.10
C GLU A 88 -3.33 -14.81 4.52
N LEU A 89 -2.18 -14.61 5.17
CA LEU A 89 -1.72 -13.27 5.56
C LEU A 89 -1.49 -12.37 4.35
N ILE A 90 -0.85 -12.88 3.29
CA ILE A 90 -0.61 -12.12 2.05
C ILE A 90 -1.95 -11.72 1.42
N THR A 91 -2.90 -12.65 1.32
CA THR A 91 -4.24 -12.38 0.77
C THR A 91 -4.96 -11.31 1.59
N TYR A 92 -4.90 -11.38 2.92
CA TYR A 92 -5.53 -10.39 3.78
C TYR A 92 -4.90 -8.99 3.63
N ILE A 93 -3.57 -8.90 3.56
CA ILE A 93 -2.87 -7.63 3.27
C ILE A 93 -3.25 -7.10 1.88
N ASP A 94 -3.33 -7.98 0.88
CA ASP A 94 -3.76 -7.60 -0.45
C ASP A 94 -5.18 -7.02 -0.39
N GLN A 95 -6.12 -7.67 0.28
CA GLN A 95 -7.52 -7.20 0.47
C GLN A 95 -7.59 -5.80 1.07
N ILE A 96 -6.80 -5.52 2.11
CA ILE A 96 -6.72 -4.18 2.71
C ILE A 96 -6.26 -3.15 1.67
N LYS A 97 -5.20 -3.46 0.89
CA LYS A 97 -4.76 -2.55 -0.18
C LYS A 97 -5.87 -2.31 -1.20
N GLY A 98 -6.57 -3.37 -1.60
CA GLY A 98 -7.69 -3.29 -2.55
C GLY A 98 -8.82 -2.40 -2.04
N GLU A 99 -9.26 -2.58 -0.80
CA GLU A 99 -10.32 -1.79 -0.14
C GLU A 99 -9.95 -0.31 -0.02
N VAL A 100 -8.71 -0.03 0.40
CA VAL A 100 -8.23 1.35 0.53
C VAL A 100 -8.16 2.04 -0.83
N ILE A 101 -7.64 1.35 -1.86
CA ILE A 101 -7.57 1.89 -3.23
C ILE A 101 -8.98 2.11 -3.80
N ALA A 102 -9.86 1.12 -3.65
CA ALA A 102 -11.24 1.19 -4.14
C ALA A 102 -11.97 2.41 -3.57
N LYS A 103 -11.90 2.61 -2.25
CA LYS A 103 -12.52 3.77 -1.60
C LYS A 103 -11.88 5.10 -1.98
N THR A 104 -10.56 5.13 -2.16
CA THR A 104 -9.84 6.35 -2.53
C THR A 104 -10.19 6.79 -3.94
N GLU A 105 -10.23 5.86 -4.89
CA GLU A 105 -10.58 6.13 -6.29
C GLU A 105 -12.09 6.34 -6.48
N GLY A 106 -12.92 5.70 -5.65
CA GLY A 106 -14.39 5.74 -5.72
C GLY A 106 -15.00 4.57 -6.50
N TYR A 107 -14.32 3.42 -6.54
CA TYR A 107 -14.84 2.19 -7.13
C TYR A 107 -15.93 1.57 -6.24
N GLU A 108 -16.90 0.89 -6.86
CA GLU A 108 -18.04 0.31 -6.14
C GLU A 108 -17.67 -0.96 -5.37
N SER A 109 -16.61 -1.65 -5.80
CA SER A 109 -16.12 -2.84 -5.11
C SER A 109 -14.61 -3.00 -5.24
N VAL A 110 -14.08 -3.73 -4.28
CA VAL A 110 -12.71 -4.25 -4.27
C VAL A 110 -12.41 -5.08 -5.52
N ASP A 111 -13.40 -5.82 -6.03
CA ASP A 111 -13.25 -6.58 -7.27
C ASP A 111 -12.99 -5.68 -8.47
N GLN A 112 -13.57 -4.48 -8.55
CA GLN A 112 -13.23 -3.52 -9.60
C GLN A 112 -11.79 -2.99 -9.47
N ALA A 113 -11.25 -2.94 -8.24
CA ALA A 113 -9.84 -2.66 -8.01
C ALA A 113 -8.94 -3.86 -8.40
N TYR A 114 -9.44 -5.10 -8.33
CA TYR A 114 -8.74 -6.33 -8.73
C TYR A 114 -8.99 -6.81 -10.17
N ALA A 115 -10.02 -6.28 -10.87
CA ALA A 115 -10.66 -6.91 -12.03
C ALA A 115 -9.80 -7.01 -13.30
N ASN A 116 -8.62 -6.42 -13.31
CA ASN A 116 -7.69 -6.56 -14.42
C ASN A 116 -6.37 -7.03 -13.86
N ASP A 117 -5.83 -8.07 -14.50
CA ASP A 117 -4.52 -8.74 -14.34
C ASP A 117 -3.30 -7.78 -14.30
N THR A 118 -3.53 -6.46 -14.31
CA THR A 118 -2.58 -5.34 -14.35
C THR A 118 -2.99 -4.08 -13.54
N VAL A 119 -4.11 -4.06 -12.77
CA VAL A 119 -4.73 -2.79 -12.29
C VAL A 119 -4.50 -2.39 -10.81
N ILE A 120 -3.66 -3.09 -10.04
CA ILE A 120 -3.06 -2.51 -8.80
C ILE A 120 -1.64 -2.00 -9.08
N ASN A 121 -1.35 -1.56 -10.31
CA ASN A 121 -0.17 -0.75 -10.48
C ASN A 121 -0.48 0.65 -9.92
N LEU A 122 0.23 1.02 -8.85
CA LEU A 122 0.11 2.35 -8.25
C LEU A 122 0.20 3.46 -9.31
N LYS A 123 0.85 3.25 -10.46
CA LYS A 123 0.91 4.18 -11.59
C LYS A 123 -0.47 4.70 -12.04
N TYR A 124 -1.49 3.84 -12.06
CA TYR A 124 -2.82 4.16 -12.61
C TYR A 124 -3.80 4.75 -11.58
N ILE A 125 -3.39 4.87 -10.31
CA ILE A 125 -4.19 5.52 -9.27
C ILE A 125 -4.15 7.03 -9.51
N GLU A 126 -5.28 7.71 -9.58
CA GLU A 126 -5.30 9.16 -9.83
C GLU A 126 -5.14 9.96 -8.54
N LYS A 127 -5.78 9.51 -7.45
CA LYS A 127 -5.86 10.22 -6.17
C LYS A 127 -4.83 9.72 -5.17
N LYS A 128 -3.59 9.50 -5.63
CA LYS A 128 -2.47 8.99 -4.80
C LYS A 128 -2.13 9.89 -3.61
N ASP A 129 -2.47 11.17 -3.70
CA ASP A 129 -2.25 12.20 -2.69
C ASP A 129 -3.35 12.27 -1.63
N ASN A 130 -4.43 11.51 -1.78
CA ASN A 130 -5.55 11.51 -0.85
C ASN A 130 -5.29 10.59 0.34
N TYR A 131 -4.77 11.16 1.42
CA TYR A 131 -4.54 10.47 2.69
C TYR A 131 -5.76 10.46 3.63
N ASP A 132 -6.76 11.32 3.38
CA ASP A 132 -7.94 11.46 4.23
C ASP A 132 -8.81 10.20 4.17
N VAL A 133 -9.06 9.68 2.96
CA VAL A 133 -9.87 8.48 2.77
C VAL A 133 -9.24 7.27 3.44
N ILE A 134 -7.92 7.10 3.30
CA ILE A 134 -7.19 6.02 3.95
C ILE A 134 -7.33 6.10 5.48
N THR A 135 -7.20 7.31 6.02
CA THR A 135 -7.33 7.56 7.47
C THR A 135 -8.74 7.24 7.96
N GLU A 136 -9.77 7.66 7.24
CA GLU A 136 -11.17 7.37 7.57
C GLU A 136 -11.48 5.86 7.50
N VAL A 137 -10.92 5.15 6.52
CA VAL A 137 -11.10 3.70 6.38
C VAL A 137 -10.46 2.94 7.53
N MET A 138 -9.22 3.29 7.86
CA MET A 138 -8.40 2.52 8.79
C MET A 138 -8.64 2.91 10.26
N ILE A 139 -8.90 4.18 10.53
CA ILE A 139 -8.98 4.74 11.90
C ILE A 139 -10.37 5.32 12.17
N GLY A 140 -11.05 5.86 11.17
CA GLY A 140 -12.34 6.53 11.33
C GLY A 140 -12.21 8.01 11.75
N PRO A 141 -13.34 8.67 12.01
CA PRO A 141 -13.41 10.12 12.09
C PRO A 141 -12.87 10.69 13.42
N GLU A 142 -12.79 9.86 14.46
CA GLU A 142 -12.37 10.25 15.80
C GLU A 142 -11.14 9.43 16.24
N PRO A 143 -9.93 10.03 16.25
CA PRO A 143 -8.71 9.34 16.66
C PRO A 143 -8.75 8.81 18.10
N ALA A 144 -9.52 9.45 18.99
CA ALA A 144 -9.67 9.00 20.37
C ALA A 144 -10.51 7.72 20.50
N THR A 145 -11.38 7.44 19.51
CA THR A 145 -12.20 6.24 19.42
C THR A 145 -12.07 5.62 18.04
N PRO A 146 -10.94 4.92 17.76
CA PRO A 146 -10.71 4.32 16.46
C PRO A 146 -11.82 3.34 16.10
N LYS A 147 -12.17 3.32 14.83
CA LYS A 147 -13.11 2.37 14.25
C LYS A 147 -12.60 0.95 14.44
N GLU A 148 -13.52 0.08 14.82
CA GLU A 148 -13.32 -1.36 14.97
C GLU A 148 -14.06 -2.07 13.82
N GLY A 149 -13.51 -3.17 13.32
CA GLY A 149 -14.10 -3.98 12.23
C GLY A 149 -13.09 -4.40 11.18
N GLU A 150 -13.56 -5.14 10.17
CA GLU A 150 -12.73 -5.70 9.11
C GLU A 150 -11.94 -4.62 8.36
N PHE A 151 -10.66 -4.89 8.12
CA PHE A 151 -9.72 -3.99 7.42
C PHE A 151 -9.42 -2.67 8.14
N THR A 152 -9.72 -2.56 9.44
CA THR A 152 -9.34 -1.40 10.26
C THR A 152 -7.94 -1.56 10.87
N ALA A 153 -7.33 -0.46 11.31
CA ALA A 153 -6.05 -0.49 12.03
C ALA A 153 -6.12 -1.30 13.34
N ARG A 154 -7.30 -1.49 13.90
CA ARG A 154 -7.53 -2.28 15.11
C ARG A 154 -7.60 -3.78 14.83
N ASP A 155 -8.15 -4.16 13.69
CA ASP A 155 -8.18 -5.53 13.19
C ASP A 155 -6.76 -6.10 12.99
N LEU A 156 -5.84 -5.24 12.52
CA LEU A 156 -4.42 -5.58 12.33
C LEU A 156 -3.63 -5.90 13.62
N ARG A 157 -4.20 -5.64 14.80
CA ARG A 157 -3.50 -5.80 16.08
C ARG A 157 -3.64 -7.20 16.68
N THR A 158 -4.61 -7.98 16.22
CA THR A 158 -4.87 -9.35 16.69
C THR A 158 -4.09 -10.37 15.88
#